data_AF-A0A3R9NSZ0-F1
#
_entry.id   AF-A0A3R9NSZ0-F1
#
_cell.length_a   1.000
_cell.length_b   1.000
_cell.length_c   1.000
_cell.angle_alpha   90.00
_cell.angle_beta   90.00
_cell.angle_gamma   90.00
#
_symmetry.space_group_name_H-M   'P 1'
#
loop_
_entity.id
_entity.type
_entity.pdbx_description
1 polymer ?
#
loop_
_entity_poly.entity_id
_entity_poly.type
_entity_poly.pdbx_seq_one_letter_code
_entity_poly.pdbx_strand_id
1 'polypeptide(L)'
;MKKVLSFLVFATVIAVSQPVQAAPADGSNKLATRATEMTRQMSERTRLSEGQYVKVRALNMRLLTETTELRRQFATDTEATDKALADVQMRYEWDLAAILGPKKMVAYEEMKTNFTAANIR
;
A
#
# COMPACT_ATOMS: atom_id res chain seq x y z
N MET A 1 20.99 24.70 -62.45
CA MET A 1 19.55 24.37 -62.60
C MET A 1 19.08 23.66 -61.33
N LYS A 2 17.87 24.01 -60.86
CA LYS A 2 17.06 23.44 -59.74
C LYS A 2 17.42 21.99 -59.38
N LYS A 3 17.53 21.58 -58.11
CA LYS A 3 16.44 21.29 -57.14
C LYS A 3 17.05 21.02 -55.74
N VAL A 4 16.63 21.70 -54.65
CA VAL A 4 15.76 21.24 -53.52
C VAL A 4 16.09 19.82 -53.00
N LEU A 5 16.14 19.44 -51.71
CA LEU A 5 15.61 19.92 -50.42
C LEU A 5 16.10 18.91 -49.32
N SER A 6 16.29 19.35 -48.06
CA SER A 6 16.28 18.55 -46.80
C SER A 6 17.43 17.53 -46.54
N PHE A 7 17.95 17.32 -45.33
CA PHE A 7 17.29 17.19 -44.03
C PHE A 7 18.15 17.72 -42.87
N LEU A 8 17.46 18.39 -41.96
CA LEU A 8 17.90 18.93 -40.69
C LEU A 8 18.14 17.78 -39.70
N VAL A 9 19.40 17.49 -39.34
CA VAL A 9 19.74 16.54 -38.27
C VAL A 9 19.61 17.25 -36.93
N PHE A 10 18.41 17.20 -36.35
CA PHE A 10 18.19 17.53 -34.94
C PHE A 10 18.40 16.25 -34.14
N ALA A 11 19.61 16.09 -33.59
CA ALA A 11 19.92 15.01 -32.67
C ALA A 11 19.26 15.32 -31.32
N THR A 12 18.00 14.91 -31.17
CA THR A 12 17.30 14.94 -29.88
C THR A 12 17.96 13.91 -28.97
N VAL A 13 18.82 14.36 -28.07
CA VAL A 13 19.26 13.59 -26.91
C VAL A 13 18.02 13.37 -26.05
N ILE A 14 17.47 12.17 -26.08
CA ILE A 14 16.49 11.73 -25.08
C ILE A 14 17.28 11.57 -23.79
N ALA A 15 17.26 12.60 -22.96
CA ALA A 15 17.66 12.48 -21.56
C ALA A 15 16.65 11.52 -20.91
N VAL A 16 17.02 10.25 -20.82
CA VAL A 16 16.34 9.30 -19.94
C VAL A 16 16.63 9.77 -18.52
N SER A 17 15.74 10.57 -17.97
CA SER A 17 15.67 10.82 -16.54
C SER A 17 15.35 9.47 -15.88
N GLN A 18 16.38 8.74 -15.45
CA GLN A 18 16.16 7.66 -14.51
C GLN A 18 15.53 8.29 -13.26
N PRO A 19 14.38 7.81 -12.77
CA PRO A 19 13.93 8.22 -11.45
C PRO A 19 15.04 7.82 -10.48
N VAL A 20 15.65 8.81 -9.84
CA VAL A 20 16.53 8.59 -8.69
C VAL A 20 15.68 7.85 -7.66
N GLN A 21 15.87 6.55 -7.60
CA GLN A 21 15.23 5.71 -6.61
C GLN A 21 15.95 6.02 -5.31
N ALA A 22 15.38 6.96 -4.56
CA ALA A 22 15.82 7.29 -3.22
C ALA A 22 15.94 5.97 -2.44
N ALA A 23 17.14 5.70 -1.93
CA ALA A 23 17.36 4.54 -1.08
C ALA A 23 16.31 4.60 0.03
N PRO A 24 15.57 3.50 0.29
CA PRO A 24 14.52 3.54 1.27
C PRO A 24 15.17 3.83 2.63
N ALA A 25 14.80 4.93 3.29
CA ALA A 25 15.14 5.12 4.70
C ALA A 25 14.75 3.82 5.44
N ASP A 26 15.61 3.29 6.32
CA ASP A 26 15.48 1.94 6.91
C ASP A 26 14.07 1.58 7.40
N GLY A 27 13.27 2.57 7.81
CA GLY A 27 11.86 2.42 8.16
C GLY A 27 10.97 1.90 7.02
N SER A 28 11.15 2.38 5.79
CA SER A 28 10.33 1.98 4.64
C SER A 28 10.55 0.52 4.23
N ASN A 29 11.75 -0.03 4.40
CA ASN A 29 12.02 -1.46 4.20
C ASN A 29 11.32 -2.32 5.28
N LYS A 30 11.32 -1.85 6.54
CA LYS A 30 10.56 -2.51 7.63
C LYS A 30 9.06 -2.52 7.35
N LEU A 31 8.49 -1.41 6.86
CA LEU A 31 7.07 -1.35 6.48
C LEU A 31 6.76 -2.28 5.30
N ALA A 32 7.62 -2.33 4.29
CA ALA A 32 7.46 -3.24 3.15
C ALA A 32 7.46 -4.72 3.56
N THR A 33 8.33 -5.07 4.51
CA THR A 33 8.41 -6.43 5.06
C THR A 33 7.12 -6.75 5.83
N ARG A 34 6.67 -5.84 6.69
CA ARG A 34 5.42 -6.02 7.46
C ARG A 34 4.19 -6.10 6.57
N ALA A 35 4.10 -5.28 5.52
CA ALA A 35 3.02 -5.34 4.54
C ALA A 35 2.98 -6.69 3.82
N THR A 36 4.15 -7.22 3.45
CA THR A 36 4.27 -8.56 2.84
C THR A 36 3.78 -9.65 3.80
N GLU A 37 4.19 -9.58 5.07
CA GLU A 37 3.81 -10.55 6.09
C GLU A 37 2.30 -10.51 6.39
N MET A 38 1.71 -9.33 6.54
CA MET A 38 0.25 -9.17 6.70
C MET A 38 -0.51 -9.77 5.51
N THR A 39 0.00 -9.54 4.29
CA THR A 39 -0.61 -10.09 3.07
C THR A 39 -0.50 -11.61 3.02
N ARG A 40 0.65 -12.17 3.43
CA ARG A 40 0.87 -13.61 3.51
C ARG A 40 -0.13 -14.25 4.48
N GLN A 41 -0.26 -13.72 5.70
CA GLN A 41 -1.22 -14.21 6.69
C GLN A 41 -2.66 -14.14 6.19
N MET A 42 -3.04 -13.04 5.53
CA MET A 42 -4.36 -12.91 4.90
C MET A 42 -4.56 -13.93 3.77
N SER A 43 -3.53 -14.19 2.96
CA SER A 43 -3.61 -15.12 1.84
C SER A 43 -3.86 -16.55 2.27
N GLU A 44 -3.30 -16.96 3.41
CA GLU A 44 -3.49 -18.30 3.99
C GLU A 44 -4.94 -18.57 4.38
N ARG A 45 -5.68 -17.53 4.78
CA ARG A 45 -7.08 -17.66 5.23
C ARG A 45 -8.09 -17.38 4.12
N THR A 46 -7.87 -16.33 3.34
CA THR A 46 -8.83 -15.84 2.35
C THR A 46 -8.63 -16.43 0.95
N ARG A 47 -7.53 -17.17 0.74
CA ARG A 47 -7.15 -17.75 -0.57
C ARG A 47 -7.13 -16.69 -1.68
N LEU A 48 -6.29 -15.68 -1.48
CA LEU A 48 -6.10 -14.60 -2.45
C LEU A 48 -5.58 -15.18 -3.78
N SER A 49 -6.13 -14.69 -4.89
CA SER A 49 -5.46 -14.84 -6.19
C SER A 49 -4.21 -13.94 -6.22
N GLU A 50 -3.31 -14.17 -7.17
CA GLU A 50 -2.10 -13.36 -7.33
C GLU A 50 -2.41 -11.87 -7.53
N GLY A 51 -3.38 -11.54 -8.40
CA GLY A 51 -3.81 -10.16 -8.59
C GLY A 51 -4.40 -9.52 -7.33
N GLN A 52 -5.12 -10.29 -6.51
CA GLN A 52 -5.61 -9.81 -5.21
C GLN A 52 -4.46 -9.65 -4.22
N TYR A 53 -3.49 -10.57 -4.20
CA TYR A 53 -2.32 -10.52 -3.33
C TYR A 53 -1.55 -9.21 -3.52
N VAL A 54 -1.26 -8.85 -4.78
CA VAL A 54 -0.55 -7.60 -5.10
C VAL A 54 -1.33 -6.37 -4.62
N LYS A 55 -2.65 -6.33 -4.86
CA LYS A 55 -3.51 -5.21 -4.43
C LYS A 55 -3.60 -5.10 -2.91
N VAL A 56 -3.79 -6.22 -2.21
CA VAL A 56 -3.83 -6.26 -0.74
C VAL A 56 -2.48 -5.84 -0.16
N ARG A 57 -1.35 -6.27 -0.73
CA ARG A 57 -0.02 -5.82 -0.28
C ARG A 57 0.17 -4.33 -0.42
N ALA A 58 -0.24 -3.75 -1.55
CA ALA A 58 -0.19 -2.30 -1.75
C ALA A 58 -1.09 -1.57 -0.75
N LEU A 59 -2.30 -2.09 -0.48
CA LEU A 59 -3.23 -1.54 0.50
C LEU A 59 -2.67 -1.61 1.93
N ASN A 60 -2.07 -2.73 2.31
CA ASN A 60 -1.38 -2.91 3.60
C ASN A 60 -0.20 -1.94 3.76
N MET A 61 0.57 -1.73 2.70
CA MET A 61 1.66 -0.77 2.71
C MET A 61 1.15 0.64 2.98
N ARG A 62 0.08 1.06 2.28
CA ARG A 62 -0.57 2.35 2.49
C ARG A 62 -1.05 2.52 3.93
N LEU A 63 -1.77 1.53 4.47
CA LEU A 63 -2.26 1.54 5.85
C LEU A 63 -1.12 1.79 6.85
N LEU A 64 -0.01 1.06 6.71
CA LEU A 64 1.14 1.17 7.61
C LEU A 64 1.83 2.53 7.50
N THR A 65 1.99 3.05 6.28
CA THR A 65 2.57 4.37 6.05
C THR A 65 1.68 5.46 6.64
N GLU A 66 0.38 5.47 6.34
CA GLU A 66 -0.56 6.47 6.85
C GLU A 66 -0.64 6.43 8.38
N THR A 67 -0.72 5.25 8.98
CA THR A 67 -0.72 5.08 10.44
C THR A 67 0.54 5.65 11.08
N THR A 68 1.71 5.41 10.46
CA THR A 68 2.99 5.90 10.98
C THR A 68 3.07 7.42 10.90
N GLU A 69 2.63 8.01 9.78
CA GLU A 69 2.61 9.46 9.60
C GLU A 69 1.61 10.14 10.53
N LEU A 70 0.42 9.59 10.72
CA LEU A 70 -0.60 10.15 11.63
C LEU A 70 -0.12 10.16 13.08
N ARG A 71 0.50 9.06 13.54
CA ARG A 71 1.08 9.00 14.88
C ARG A 71 2.21 10.00 15.07
N ARG A 72 2.99 10.27 14.02
CA ARG A 72 4.02 11.32 14.04
C ARG A 72 3.42 12.72 14.04
N GLN A 73 2.36 12.93 13.25
CA GLN A 73 1.69 14.22 13.09
C GLN A 73 0.95 14.65 14.37
N PHE A 74 0.24 13.73 15.01
CA PHE A 74 -0.60 13.99 16.18
C PHE A 74 0.06 13.48 17.49
N ALA A 75 1.39 13.40 17.54
CA ALA A 75 2.12 12.80 18.66
C ALA A 75 1.79 13.38 20.05
N THR A 76 1.27 14.61 20.11
CA THR A 76 0.88 15.30 21.35
C THR A 76 -0.63 15.39 21.56
N ASP A 77 -1.43 14.89 20.61
CA ASP A 77 -2.89 14.95 20.62
C ASP A 77 -3.47 13.55 20.38
N THR A 78 -3.70 12.84 21.48
CA THR A 78 -4.19 11.47 21.47
C THR A 78 -5.59 11.37 20.88
N GLU A 79 -6.47 12.33 21.15
CA GLU A 79 -7.84 12.31 20.62
C GLU A 79 -7.84 12.49 19.11
N ALA A 80 -7.05 13.44 18.59
CA ALA A 80 -6.88 13.60 17.15
C ALA A 80 -6.23 12.38 16.49
N THR A 81 -5.25 11.76 17.17
CA THR A 81 -4.63 10.51 16.70
C THR A 81 -5.66 9.40 16.55
N ASP A 82 -6.46 9.14 17.59
CA ASP A 82 -7.43 8.05 17.62
C ASP A 82 -8.50 8.23 16.54
N LYS A 83 -9.02 9.45 16.39
CA LYS A 83 -9.98 9.79 15.33
C LYS A 83 -9.39 9.55 13.94
N ALA A 84 -8.19 10.05 13.69
CA ALA A 84 -7.55 9.90 12.38
C ALA A 84 -7.22 8.44 12.05
N LEU A 85 -6.79 7.65 13.05
CA LEU A 85 -6.54 6.22 12.87
C LEU A 85 -7.84 5.43 12.59
N ALA A 86 -8.94 5.77 13.27
CA ALA A 86 -10.24 5.16 13.00
C ALA A 86 -10.70 5.44 11.57
N ASP A 87 -10.52 6.67 11.07
CA ASP A 87 -10.87 7.04 9.70
C ASP A 87 -10.03 6.27 8.67
N VAL A 88 -8.72 6.12 8.90
CA VAL A 88 -7.84 5.31 8.04
C VAL A 88 -8.29 3.84 8.04
N GLN A 89 -8.59 3.29 9.22
CA GLN A 89 -9.01 1.89 9.35
C GLN A 89 -10.32 1.63 8.59
N MET A 90 -11.30 2.54 8.69
CA MET A 90 -12.58 2.43 7.98
C MET A 90 -12.38 2.41 6.46
N ARG A 91 -11.57 3.33 5.92
CA ARG A 91 -11.26 3.36 4.48
C ARG A 91 -10.52 2.10 4.03
N TYR A 92 -9.56 1.64 4.82
CA TYR A 92 -8.85 0.40 4.55
C TYR A 92 -9.80 -0.80 4.44
N GLU A 93 -10.76 -0.91 5.36
CA GLU A 93 -11.73 -2.01 5.36
C GLU A 93 -12.66 -1.97 4.14
N TRP A 94 -13.09 -0.78 3.72
CA TRP A 94 -13.89 -0.61 2.50
C TRP A 94 -13.12 -1.00 1.24
N ASP A 95 -11.90 -0.50 1.08
CA ASP A 95 -11.04 -0.85 -0.06
C ASP A 95 -10.72 -2.35 -0.07
N LEU A 96 -10.50 -2.94 1.10
CA LEU A 96 -10.24 -4.37 1.22
C LEU A 96 -11.47 -5.18 0.83
N ALA A 97 -12.67 -4.81 1.27
CA ALA A 97 -13.91 -5.46 0.90
C ALA A 97 -14.13 -5.44 -0.63
N ALA A 98 -13.77 -4.33 -1.29
CA ALA A 98 -13.83 -4.22 -2.74
C ALA A 98 -12.84 -5.17 -3.45
N ILE A 99 -11.66 -5.42 -2.87
CA ILE A 99 -10.67 -6.35 -3.43
C ILE A 99 -11.07 -7.82 -3.20
N LEU A 100 -11.57 -8.14 -2.00
CA LEU A 100 -11.87 -9.52 -1.59
C LEU A 100 -13.20 -10.01 -2.15
N GLY A 101 -14.21 -9.13 -2.18
CA GLY A 101 -15.60 -9.46 -2.40
C GLY A 101 -16.23 -10.24 -1.23
N PRO A 102 -17.56 -10.43 -1.25
CA PRO A 102 -18.31 -10.87 -0.07
C PRO A 102 -17.86 -12.23 0.50
N LYS A 103 -17.60 -13.22 -0.37
CA LYS A 103 -17.24 -14.59 0.06
C LYS A 103 -15.93 -14.65 0.87
N LYS A 104 -14.94 -13.83 0.48
CA LYS A 104 -13.63 -13.80 1.12
C LYS A 104 -13.59 -12.83 2.31
N MET A 105 -14.51 -11.87 2.36
CA MET A 105 -14.64 -10.94 3.47
C MET A 105 -15.02 -11.66 4.78
N VAL A 106 -15.89 -12.68 4.71
CA VAL A 106 -16.24 -13.49 5.89
C VAL A 106 -15.01 -14.16 6.52
N ALA A 107 -14.17 -14.81 5.71
CA ALA A 107 -12.94 -15.44 6.19
C ALA A 107 -11.94 -14.42 6.78
N TYR A 108 -11.94 -13.18 6.26
CA TYR A 108 -11.13 -12.10 6.81
C TYR A 108 -11.66 -11.64 8.18
N GLU A 109 -12.97 -11.45 8.34
CA GLU A 109 -13.56 -11.05 9.62
C GLU A 109 -13.38 -12.11 10.72
N GLU A 110 -13.48 -13.39 10.37
CA GLU A 110 -13.15 -14.49 11.27
C GLU A 110 -11.68 -14.46 11.71
N MET A 111 -10.76 -14.23 10.76
CA MET A 111 -9.34 -14.07 11.06
C MET A 111 -9.09 -12.91 12.04
N LYS A 112 -9.71 -11.75 11.79
CA LYS A 112 -9.60 -10.55 12.63
C LYS A 112 -10.14 -10.79 14.03
N THR A 113 -11.32 -11.38 14.15
CA THR A 113 -11.96 -11.68 15.45
C THR A 113 -11.11 -12.64 16.29
N ASN A 114 -10.57 -13.69 15.67
CA ASN A 114 -9.71 -14.65 16.37
C ASN A 114 -8.41 -14.01 16.88
N PHE A 115 -7.82 -13.09 16.10
CA PHE A 115 -6.62 -12.37 16.53
C PHE A 115 -6.92 -11.43 17.72
N THR A 116 -8.03 -10.70 17.67
CA THR A 116 -8.45 -9.82 18.78
C THR A 116 -8.78 -10.63 20.04
N ALA A 117 -9.49 -11.76 19.91
CA ALA A 117 -9.84 -12.61 21.04
C ALA A 117 -8.62 -13.28 21.71
N ALA A 118 -7.60 -13.65 20.94
CA ALA A 118 -6.36 -14.21 21.46
C ALA A 118 -5.51 -13.19 22.23
N ASN A 119 -5.59 -11.90 21.87
CA ASN A 119 -4.80 -10.83 22.48
C ASN A 119 -5.46 -10.18 23.71
N ILE A 120 -6.70 -10.54 24.04
CA ILE A 120 -7.45 -10.00 25.20
C ILE A 120 -7.42 -10.97 26.41
N ARG A 121 -6.80 -12.15 26.28
CA ARG A 121 -6.68 -13.14 27.36
C ARG A 121 -5.46 -12.95 28.24
#